data_AF-A0A0M3ALI0-F1
#
_entry.id   AF-A0A0M3ALI0-F1
#
_cell.length_a   1.000
_cell.length_b   1.000
_cell.length_c   1.000
_cell.angle_alpha   90.00
_cell.angle_beta   90.00
_cell.angle_gamma   90.00
#
_symmetry.space_group_name_H-M   'P 1'
#
loop_
_entity.id
_entity.type
_entity.pdbx_description
1 polymer ?
#
loop_
_entity_poly.entity_id
_entity_poly.type
_entity_poly.pdbx_seq_one_letter_code
_entity_poly.pdbx_strand_id
1 'polypeptide(L)'
;MHIANSIQGASAPTDGARLFDPAEWLARYVELGGGYTVNPTSVCLHWSLRITEHERDALAQHERPLRRDLAKREAVKALLLASSPKEALSC
;
A
#
# COMPACT_ATOMS: atom_id res chain seq x y z
N MET A 1 -36.59 -19.73 -39.48
CA MET A 1 -35.47 -20.39 -38.77
C MET A 1 -34.28 -19.45 -38.76
N HIS A 2 -33.55 -19.45 -37.64
CA HIS A 2 -32.30 -18.74 -37.32
C HIS A 2 -32.34 -17.24 -36.96
N ILE A 3 -32.28 -17.03 -35.64
CA ILE A 3 -31.89 -15.82 -34.90
C ILE A 3 -30.36 -15.77 -34.93
N ALA A 4 -29.76 -14.73 -35.52
CA ALA A 4 -28.34 -14.45 -35.37
C ALA A 4 -28.14 -13.60 -34.11
N ASN A 5 -27.95 -14.28 -32.99
CA ASN A 5 -27.55 -13.68 -31.72
C ASN A 5 -26.05 -13.34 -31.79
N SER A 6 -25.71 -12.15 -32.25
CA SER A 6 -24.36 -11.61 -32.18
C SER A 6 -24.04 -11.27 -30.73
N ILE A 7 -23.57 -12.28 -29.98
CA ILE A 7 -22.93 -12.11 -28.68
C ILE A 7 -21.57 -11.48 -28.96
N GLN A 8 -21.56 -10.17 -29.20
CA GLN A 8 -20.34 -9.41 -29.28
C GLN A 8 -19.79 -9.38 -27.86
N GLY A 9 -18.80 -10.25 -27.61
CA GLY A 9 -18.08 -10.32 -26.36
C GLY A 9 -17.56 -8.93 -26.02
N ALA A 10 -18.25 -8.26 -25.09
CA ALA A 10 -17.61 -7.23 -24.30
C ALA A 10 -16.55 -7.96 -23.50
N SER A 11 -15.31 -7.94 -23.99
CA SER A 11 -14.15 -8.10 -23.13
C SER A 11 -14.37 -7.11 -22.02
N ALA A 12 -14.83 -7.59 -20.86
CA ALA A 12 -14.77 -6.82 -19.64
C ALA A 12 -13.36 -6.21 -19.62
N PRO A 13 -13.19 -4.91 -19.32
CA PRO A 13 -11.87 -4.49 -18.91
C PRO A 13 -11.51 -5.47 -17.80
N THR A 14 -10.51 -6.31 -18.06
CA THR A 14 -9.65 -6.82 -17.01
C THR A 14 -9.14 -5.53 -16.38
N ASP A 15 -9.94 -4.98 -15.47
CA ASP A 15 -9.53 -4.11 -14.39
C ASP A 15 -8.45 -4.95 -13.74
N GLY A 16 -7.24 -4.75 -14.27
CA GLY A 16 -6.12 -5.63 -14.04
C GLY A 16 -5.96 -5.58 -12.55
N ALA A 17 -6.28 -6.70 -11.88
CA ALA A 17 -6.29 -6.79 -10.43
C ALA A 17 -4.97 -6.21 -9.96
N ARG A 18 -4.98 -4.93 -9.56
CA ARG A 18 -3.76 -4.15 -9.47
C ARG A 18 -2.99 -4.80 -8.36
N LEU A 19 -1.94 -5.53 -8.73
CA LEU A 19 -1.14 -6.28 -7.78
C LEU A 19 -0.71 -5.27 -6.72
N PHE A 20 -0.90 -5.64 -5.46
CA PHE A 20 -0.55 -4.76 -4.36
C PHE A 20 0.96 -4.51 -4.41
N ASP A 21 1.35 -3.29 -4.77
CA ASP A 21 2.73 -2.89 -4.81
C ASP A 21 3.08 -2.19 -3.48
N PRO A 22 3.95 -2.80 -2.65
CA PRO A 22 4.28 -2.24 -1.35
C PRO A 22 5.04 -0.91 -1.44
N ALA A 23 5.76 -0.64 -2.54
CA ALA A 23 6.53 0.58 -2.72
C ALA A 23 5.63 1.74 -3.13
N GLU A 24 4.70 1.50 -4.06
CA GLU A 24 3.67 2.47 -4.40
C GLU A 24 2.78 2.75 -3.20
N TRP A 25 2.37 1.72 -2.46
CA TRP A 25 1.58 1.89 -1.25
C TRP A 25 2.31 2.77 -0.22
N LEU A 26 3.60 2.52 0.01
CA LEU A 26 4.43 3.27 0.95
C LEU A 26 4.62 4.72 0.49
N ALA A 27 4.90 4.95 -0.80
CA ALA A 27 5.02 6.28 -1.37
C ALA A 27 3.73 7.10 -1.14
N ARG A 28 2.58 6.51 -1.43
CA ARG A 28 1.26 7.13 -1.16
C ARG A 28 1.03 7.39 0.32
N TYR A 29 1.43 6.46 1.19
CA TYR A 29 1.33 6.64 2.64
C TYR A 29 2.16 7.85 3.12
N VAL A 30 3.36 8.03 2.58
CA VAL A 30 4.22 9.19 2.89
C VAL A 30 3.67 10.50 2.32
N GLU A 31 3.14 10.48 1.09
CA GLU A 31 2.49 11.65 0.48
C GLU A 31 1.28 12.14 1.30
N LEU A 32 0.55 11.24 1.95
CA LEU A 32 -0.57 11.56 2.83
C LEU A 32 -0.14 12.09 4.22
N GLY A 33 1.16 12.29 4.46
CA GLY A 33 1.70 12.75 5.74
C GLY A 33 2.02 11.62 6.73
N GLY A 34 1.98 10.38 6.26
CA GLY A 34 2.46 9.21 6.99
C GLY A 34 3.99 9.19 7.09
N GLY A 35 4.49 8.68 8.21
CA GLY A 35 5.88 8.39 8.45
C GLY A 35 6.07 6.94 8.85
N TYR A 36 7.28 6.43 8.68
CA TYR A 36 7.62 5.10 9.16
C TYR A 36 8.97 5.12 9.82
N THR A 37 9.13 4.27 10.83
CA THR A 37 10.40 3.98 11.46
C THR A 37 10.72 2.51 11.22
N VAL A 38 11.93 2.24 10.75
CA VAL A 38 12.44 0.87 10.59
C VAL A 38 13.49 0.62 11.66
N ASN A 39 13.25 -0.43 12.45
CA ASN A 39 14.19 -0.98 13.40
C ASN A 39 14.66 -2.35 12.87
N PRO A 40 15.85 -2.84 13.26
CA PRO A 40 16.37 -4.12 12.80
C PRO A 40 15.44 -5.31 13.10
N THR A 41 14.53 -5.16 14.06
CA THR A 41 13.59 -6.18 14.50
C THR A 41 12.12 -5.85 14.20
N SER A 42 11.79 -4.64 13.77
CA SER A 42 10.39 -4.18 13.66
C SER A 42 10.23 -2.99 12.73
N VAL A 43 9.02 -2.84 12.18
CA VAL A 43 8.63 -1.69 11.35
C VAL A 43 7.41 -1.07 11.99
N CYS A 44 7.48 0.25 12.25
CA CYS A 44 6.39 1.02 12.85
C CYS A 44 5.94 2.11 11.87
N LEU A 45 4.66 2.08 11.49
CA LEU A 45 4.00 3.17 10.79
C LEU A 45 3.49 4.18 11.81
N HIS A 46 3.73 5.46 11.58
CA HIS A 46 3.24 6.56 12.41
C HIS A 46 2.81 7.72 11.51
N TRP A 47 2.18 8.74 12.07
CA TRP A 47 1.86 9.97 11.35
C TRP A 47 1.95 11.16 12.29
N SER A 48 2.23 12.33 11.73
CA SER A 48 2.42 13.55 12.53
C SER A 48 1.13 13.97 13.21
N LEU A 49 1.20 14.48 14.43
CA LEU A 49 0.04 15.06 15.14
C LEU A 49 -0.48 16.36 14.50
N ARG A 50 0.27 16.92 13.54
CA ARG A 50 -0.04 18.16 12.83
C ARG A 50 -0.91 17.97 11.58
N ILE A 51 -1.22 16.74 11.20
CA ILE A 51 -2.10 16.46 10.07
C ILE A 51 -3.55 16.83 10.39
N THR A 52 -4.28 17.27 9.38
CA THR A 52 -5.72 17.56 9.48
C THR A 52 -6.52 16.28 9.72
N GLU A 53 -7.77 16.43 10.16
CA GLU A 53 -8.68 15.29 10.36
C GLU A 53 -8.92 14.51 9.05
N HIS A 54 -8.97 15.21 7.92
CA HIS A 54 -9.14 14.61 6.60
C HIS A 54 -7.91 13.76 6.18
N GLU A 55 -6.69 14.24 6.44
CA GLU A 55 -5.47 13.47 6.20
C GLU A 55 -5.38 12.24 7.11
N ARG A 56 -5.80 12.37 8.38
CA ARG A 56 -5.86 11.24 9.31
C ARG A 56 -6.84 10.16 8.83
N ASP A 57 -8.02 10.56 8.36
CA ASP A 57 -9.00 9.61 7.82
C ASP A 57 -8.47 8.95 6.54
N ALA A 58 -7.85 9.73 5.64
CA ALA A 58 -7.20 9.20 4.44
C ALA A 58 -6.11 8.16 4.77
N LEU A 59 -5.24 8.44 5.75
CA LEU A 59 -4.23 7.50 6.22
C LEU A 59 -4.86 6.25 6.85
N ALA A 60 -5.89 6.41 7.69
CA ALA A 60 -6.59 5.28 8.30
C ALA A 60 -7.27 4.39 7.24
N GLN A 61 -7.83 4.99 6.19
CA GLN A 61 -8.36 4.26 5.04
C GLN A 61 -7.24 3.56 4.26
N HIS A 62 -6.08 4.20 4.11
CA HIS A 62 -4.91 3.66 3.41
C HIS A 62 -4.28 2.47 4.14
N GLU A 63 -4.37 2.41 5.47
CA GLU A 63 -3.92 1.28 6.30
C GLU A 63 -4.90 0.10 6.33
N ARG A 64 -6.19 0.30 6.04
CA ARG A 64 -7.19 -0.79 6.01
C ARG A 64 -6.77 -2.03 5.21
N PRO A 65 -6.19 -1.94 4.00
CA PRO A 65 -5.73 -3.12 3.28
C PRO A 65 -4.66 -3.91 4.02
N LEU A 66 -3.73 -3.25 4.73
CA LEU A 66 -2.70 -3.93 5.53
C LEU A 66 -3.29 -4.59 6.78
N ARG A 67 -4.34 -4.00 7.36
CA ARG A 67 -5.05 -4.60 8.50
C ARG A 67 -5.85 -5.84 8.12
N ARG A 68 -6.37 -5.89 6.89
CA ARG A 68 -7.18 -7.01 6.40
C ARG A 68 -6.34 -8.15 5.83
N ASP A 69 -5.11 -7.87 5.41
CA ASP A 69 -4.29 -8.80 4.64
C ASP A 69 -2.87 -8.85 5.20
N LEU A 70 -2.56 -9.93 5.93
CA LEU A 70 -1.25 -10.11 6.55
C LEU A 70 -0.14 -10.22 5.51
N ALA A 71 -0.41 -10.76 4.32
CA ALA A 71 0.59 -10.88 3.26
C ALA A 71 1.00 -9.49 2.73
N LYS A 72 0.05 -8.56 2.61
CA LYS A 72 0.34 -7.17 2.25
C LYS A 72 1.16 -6.45 3.31
N ARG A 73 0.84 -6.69 4.59
CA ARG A 73 1.62 -6.15 5.71
C ARG A 73 3.05 -6.68 5.71
N GLU A 74 3.25 -7.98 5.54
CA GLU A 74 4.59 -8.58 5.47
C GLU A 74 5.35 -8.12 4.22
N ALA A 75 4.68 -7.90 3.08
CA ALA A 75 5.30 -7.34 1.88
C ALA A 75 5.82 -5.91 2.09
N VAL A 76 5.02 -5.03 2.73
CA VAL A 76 5.45 -3.67 3.10
C VAL A 76 6.59 -3.71 4.12
N LYS A 77 6.51 -4.58 5.12
CA LYS A 77 7.56 -4.78 6.11
C LYS A 77 8.87 -5.28 5.47
N ALA A 78 8.79 -6.25 4.57
CA ALA A 78 9.94 -6.80 3.84
C ALA A 78 10.59 -5.73 2.97
N LEU A 79 9.79 -4.93 2.25
CA LEU A 79 10.28 -3.77 1.51
C LEU A 79 11.02 -2.81 2.44
N LEU A 80 10.38 -2.41 3.54
CA LEU A 80 10.96 -1.46 4.49
C LEU A 80 12.25 -1.96 5.14
N LEU A 81 12.33 -3.25 5.48
CA LEU A 81 13.55 -3.87 5.99
C LEU A 81 14.65 -3.97 4.92
N ALA A 82 14.29 -4.22 3.66
CA ALA A 82 15.23 -4.28 2.54
C ALA A 82 15.72 -2.89 2.09
N SER A 83 14.85 -1.87 2.19
CA SER A 83 15.15 -0.48 1.87
C SER A 83 15.79 0.28 3.02
N SER A 84 15.70 -0.24 4.26
CA SER A 84 16.47 0.29 5.38
C SER A 84 17.93 0.13 5.01
N PRO A 85 18.66 1.22 4.74
CA PRO A 85 20.08 1.08 4.64
C PRO A 85 20.51 0.57 6.01
N LYS A 86 21.40 -0.41 6.01
CA LYS A 86 22.32 -0.61 7.11
C LYS A 86 23.15 0.68 7.19
N GLU A 87 22.54 1.80 7.56
CA GLU A 87 23.23 2.99 7.99
C GLU A 87 23.92 2.53 9.24
N ALA A 88 25.17 2.13 9.03
CA ALA A 88 26.18 2.11 10.03
C ALA A 88 25.95 3.37 10.86
N LEU A 89 25.59 3.18 12.13
CA LEU A 89 25.86 4.17 13.13
C LEU A 89 27.35 4.51 13.01
N SER A 90 27.68 5.54 12.25
CA SER A 90 28.90 6.29 12.47
C SER A 90 28.58 7.18 13.67
N CYS A 91 29.00 6.67 14.83
CA CYS A 91 29.10 7.39 16.09
C CYS A 91 29.74 8.77 15.92
#